data_AF-A0A7C4UUJ3-F1
#
_entry.id   AF-A0A7C4UUJ3-F1
#
_cell.length_a   1.000
_cell.length_b   1.000
_cell.length_c   1.000
_cell.angle_alpha   90.00
_cell.angle_beta   90.00
_cell.angle_gamma   90.00
#
_symmetry.space_group_name_H-M   'P 1'
#
loop_
_entity.id
_entity.type
_entity.pdbx_description
1 polymer ?
#
loop_
_entity_poly.entity_id
_entity_poly.type
_entity_poly.pdbx_seq_one_letter_code
_entity_poly.pdbx_strand_id
1 'polypeptide(L)'
;MENFFLSSFLLNRSHSMEKEVICLSCPNGCHIVVKCEGGKYIYEGAKCERGEAYAYQEVTDPKRVVTAVIKTNSDIMPFIPVKTDAPISKKYIFSLLKEIYKKEVNIPVKCGDIVIKDFMGTGINVVITRTFPV
;
A
#
# COMPACT_ATOMS: atom_id res chain seq x y z
N MET A 1 23.39 27.78 -45.83
CA MET A 1 22.21 26.91 -45.99
C MET A 1 22.68 25.50 -45.71
N GLU A 2 22.59 25.12 -44.43
CA GLU A 2 21.80 23.96 -43.95
C GLU A 2 22.73 22.74 -43.87
N ASN A 3 23.03 22.11 -42.74
CA ASN A 3 22.33 22.02 -41.47
C ASN A 3 23.35 21.84 -40.33
N PHE A 4 23.36 22.81 -39.42
CA PHE A 4 24.10 22.85 -38.16
C PHE A 4 23.24 22.25 -37.02
N PHE A 5 22.43 21.22 -37.28
CA PHE A 5 21.24 20.95 -36.46
C PHE A 5 21.04 19.51 -35.96
N LEU A 6 22.09 18.70 -35.84
CA LEU A 6 21.95 17.34 -35.27
C LEU A 6 23.01 16.97 -34.23
N SER A 7 23.71 17.95 -33.65
CA SER A 7 24.71 17.74 -32.59
C SER A 7 24.24 18.08 -31.16
N SER A 8 22.96 18.38 -30.91
CA SER A 8 22.55 18.86 -29.56
C SER A 8 21.26 18.25 -28.99
N PHE A 9 20.67 17.25 -29.63
CA PHE A 9 19.41 16.64 -29.12
C PHE A 9 19.62 15.61 -28.00
N LEU A 10 20.85 15.46 -27.49
CA LEU A 10 21.24 14.51 -26.42
C LEU A 10 21.81 15.22 -25.17
N LEU A 11 21.36 16.44 -24.87
CA LEU A 11 21.64 17.11 -23.59
C LEU A 11 20.34 17.66 -23.00
N ASN A 12 20.09 17.33 -21.72
CA ASN A 12 19.00 17.80 -20.86
C ASN A 12 17.69 17.01 -20.89
N ARG A 13 17.76 15.73 -20.49
CA ARG A 13 16.64 15.11 -19.79
C ARG A 13 16.84 15.37 -18.29
N SER A 14 16.51 16.58 -17.84
CA SER A 14 16.30 16.86 -16.42
C SER A 14 15.21 15.92 -15.93
N HIS A 15 15.60 14.86 -15.24
CA HIS A 15 14.65 13.86 -14.73
C HIS A 15 14.03 14.39 -13.44
N SER A 16 13.22 15.44 -13.54
CA SER A 16 12.35 15.88 -12.45
C SER A 16 11.12 14.98 -12.45
N MET A 17 10.93 14.22 -11.37
CA MET A 17 9.67 13.50 -11.13
C MET A 17 8.78 14.39 -10.27
N GLU A 18 7.58 14.70 -10.78
CA GLU A 18 6.55 15.43 -10.05
C GLU A 18 5.31 14.56 -9.90
N LYS A 19 4.74 14.49 -8.69
CA LYS A 19 3.52 13.74 -8.38
C LYS A 19 2.65 14.50 -7.41
N GLU A 20 1.35 14.48 -7.64
CA GLU A 20 0.36 15.02 -6.72
C GLU A 20 -0.20 13.93 -5.81
N VAL A 21 -0.31 14.23 -4.52
CA VAL A 21 -0.84 13.32 -3.49
C VAL A 21 -1.77 14.10 -2.56
N ILE A 22 -2.95 13.52 -2.27
CA ILE A 22 -3.80 14.00 -1.18
C ILE A 22 -3.43 13.24 0.09
N CYS A 23 -3.03 13.97 1.13
CA CYS A 23 -2.69 13.38 2.41
C CYS A 23 -3.94 12.83 3.12
N LEU A 24 -4.03 11.51 3.27
CA LEU A 24 -5.16 10.84 3.92
C LEU A 24 -4.97 10.63 5.43
N SER A 25 -3.88 11.14 6.01
CA SER A 25 -3.52 10.90 7.42
C SER A 25 -4.39 11.66 8.43
N CYS A 26 -5.14 12.68 7.99
CA CYS A 26 -6.00 13.48 8.85
C CYS A 26 -7.13 14.12 8.03
N PRO A 27 -8.22 14.60 8.66
CA PRO A 27 -9.38 15.15 7.96
C PRO A 27 -9.09 16.44 7.15
N ASN A 28 -7.93 17.08 7.36
CA ASN A 28 -7.57 18.29 6.60
C ASN A 28 -7.28 18.01 5.12
N GLY A 29 -6.92 16.79 4.73
CA GLY A 29 -6.77 16.41 3.32
C GLY A 29 -5.80 17.29 2.53
N CYS A 30 -4.59 17.54 3.03
CA CYS A 30 -3.66 18.46 2.35
C CYS A 30 -3.34 17.97 0.92
N HIS A 31 -3.45 18.85 -0.06
CA HIS A 31 -2.96 18.62 -1.42
C HIS A 31 -1.45 18.88 -1.43
N ILE A 32 -0.66 17.84 -1.68
CA ILE A 32 0.79 17.88 -1.61
C ILE A 32 1.36 17.56 -2.98
N VAL A 33 2.19 18.45 -3.50
CA VAL A 33 2.99 18.22 -4.71
C VAL A 33 4.37 17.75 -4.29
N VAL A 34 4.77 16.56 -4.75
CA VAL A 34 6.05 15.94 -4.44
C VAL A 34 6.96 16.06 -5.65
N LYS A 35 8.06 16.81 -5.50
CA LYS A 35 9.10 16.97 -6.52
C LYS A 35 10.35 16.19 -6.11
N CYS A 36 10.95 15.48 -7.06
CA CYS A 36 12.24 14.80 -6.87
C CYS A 36 13.29 15.46 -7.77
N GLU A 37 14.27 16.12 -7.15
CA GLU A 37 15.37 16.79 -7.82
C GLU A 37 16.70 16.30 -7.23
N GLY A 38 17.55 15.67 -8.05
CA GLY A 38 18.87 15.20 -7.61
C GLY A 38 18.85 14.19 -6.44
N GLY A 39 17.77 13.43 -6.29
CA GLY A 39 17.58 12.46 -5.20
C GLY A 39 17.03 13.05 -3.90
N LYS A 40 16.76 14.36 -3.86
CA LYS A 40 16.09 15.03 -2.74
C LYS A 40 14.60 15.20 -3.05
N TYR A 41 13.76 14.92 -2.06
CA TYR A 41 12.32 15.11 -2.15
C TYR A 41 11.93 16.47 -1.55
N ILE A 42 11.08 17.21 -2.25
CA ILE A 42 10.49 18.48 -1.83
C ILE A 42 8.97 18.31 -1.80
N TYR A 43 8.33 18.77 -0.73
CA TYR A 43 6.90 18.59 -0.47
C TYR A 43 6.20 19.94 -0.39
N GLU A 44 5.60 20.40 -1.48
CA GLU A 44 4.85 21.65 -1.51
C GLU A 44 3.39 21.40 -1.09
N GLY A 45 2.86 22.19 -0.16
CA GLY A 45 1.48 22.05 0.34
C GLY A 45 1.30 21.14 1.56
N ALA A 46 2.37 20.52 2.05
CA ALA A 46 2.34 19.80 3.32
C ALA A 46 2.23 20.80 4.50
N LYS A 47 1.21 20.62 5.35
CA LYS A 47 0.99 21.47 6.54
C LYS A 47 1.61 20.90 7.84
N CYS A 48 2.18 19.70 7.79
CA CYS A 48 2.81 19.05 8.93
C CYS A 48 3.74 17.91 8.48
N GLU A 49 4.65 17.49 9.35
CA GLU A 49 5.61 16.40 9.12
C GLU A 49 4.96 15.07 8.76
N ARG A 50 3.78 14.77 9.35
CA ARG A 50 3.00 13.57 9.00
C ARG A 50 2.55 13.59 7.54
N GLY A 51 2.28 14.77 6.99
CA GLY A 51 1.91 14.95 5.58
C GLY A 51 3.08 14.66 4.65
N GLU A 52 4.28 15.15 4.98
CA GLU A 52 5.51 14.87 4.22
C GLU A 52 5.84 13.37 4.24
N ALA A 53 5.80 12.75 5.43
CA ALA A 53 6.03 11.31 5.58
C ALA A 53 5.02 10.48 4.79
N TYR A 54 3.73 10.84 4.82
CA TYR A 54 2.69 10.18 4.02
C TYR A 54 2.94 10.35 2.53
N ALA A 55 3.22 11.57 2.06
CA ALA A 55 3.46 11.86 0.65
C ALA A 55 4.69 11.09 0.13
N TYR A 56 5.77 11.06 0.91
CA TYR A 56 6.95 10.26 0.62
C TYR A 56 6.63 8.77 0.49
N GLN A 57 5.93 8.18 1.48
CA GLN A 57 5.53 6.77 1.43
C GLN A 57 4.66 6.50 0.20
N GLU A 58 3.69 7.36 -0.10
CA GLU A 58 2.76 7.15 -1.21
C GLU A 58 3.46 7.16 -2.58
N VAL A 59 4.48 8.01 -2.77
CA VAL A 59 5.21 8.08 -4.05
C VAL A 59 6.29 7.00 -4.21
N THR A 60 6.82 6.47 -3.10
CA THR A 60 7.92 5.49 -3.09
C THR A 60 7.46 4.05 -2.92
N ASP A 61 6.62 3.77 -1.93
CA ASP A 61 6.12 2.45 -1.59
C ASP A 61 4.73 2.57 -0.92
N PRO A 62 3.65 2.78 -1.67
CA PRO A 62 2.32 2.99 -1.10
C PRO A 62 1.89 1.74 -0.34
N LYS A 63 1.58 1.89 0.96
CA LYS A 63 1.19 0.78 1.85
C LYS A 63 -0.25 0.93 2.33
N ARG A 64 -0.96 -0.19 2.45
CA ARG A 64 -2.35 -0.24 2.92
C ARG A 64 -2.59 -1.44 3.83
N VAL A 65 -3.48 -1.30 4.80
CA VAL A 65 -4.03 -2.46 5.50
C VAL A 65 -4.98 -3.15 4.53
N VAL A 66 -4.74 -4.42 4.24
CA VAL A 66 -5.59 -5.18 3.32
C VAL A 66 -6.68 -5.86 4.13
N THR A 67 -7.93 -5.52 3.86
CA THR A 67 -9.11 -6.21 4.39
C THR A 67 -9.68 -7.15 3.33
N ALA A 68 -10.00 -8.37 3.70
CA ALA A 68 -10.56 -9.39 2.81
C ALA A 68 -11.50 -10.33 3.58
N VAL A 69 -11.97 -11.38 2.90
CA VAL A 69 -12.67 -12.51 3.53
C VAL A 69 -11.90 -13.80 3.27
N ILE A 70 -11.95 -14.72 4.23
CA ILE A 70 -11.41 -16.08 4.11
C ILE A 70 -12.57 -17.07 4.19
N LYS A 71 -12.48 -18.16 3.42
CA LYS A 71 -13.49 -19.21 3.42
C LYS A 71 -13.46 -19.97 4.75
N THR A 72 -14.62 -20.47 5.19
CA THR A 72 -14.71 -21.37 6.34
C THR A 72 -15.25 -22.74 5.94
N ASN A 73 -15.19 -23.67 6.89
CA ASN A 73 -15.81 -24.99 6.79
C ASN A 73 -17.32 -25.01 7.10
N SER A 74 -17.97 -23.86 7.31
CA SER A 74 -19.39 -23.76 7.68
C SER A 74 -20.25 -23.34 6.50
N ASP A 75 -21.35 -24.06 6.25
CA ASP A 75 -22.34 -23.68 5.23
C ASP A 75 -23.15 -22.44 5.61
N ILE A 76 -23.35 -22.22 6.92
CA ILE A 76 -24.11 -21.08 7.45
C ILE A 76 -23.26 -19.80 7.43
N MET A 77 -21.95 -19.95 7.68
CA MET A 77 -21.00 -18.84 7.70
C MET A 77 -19.83 -19.11 6.76
N PRO A 78 -20.07 -19.17 5.43
CA PRO A 78 -19.07 -19.62 4.46
C PRO A 78 -17.85 -18.72 4.34
N PHE A 79 -17.95 -17.46 4.80
CA PHE A 79 -16.86 -16.49 4.76
C PHE A 79 -16.80 -15.66 6.04
N ILE A 80 -15.58 -15.38 6.51
CA ILE A 80 -15.33 -14.49 7.64
C ILE A 80 -14.26 -13.43 7.30
N PRO A 81 -14.36 -12.22 7.86
CA PRO A 81 -13.44 -11.13 7.62
C PRO A 81 -12.06 -11.37 8.23
N VAL A 82 -11.05 -11.04 7.43
CA VAL A 82 -9.65 -11.00 7.80
C VAL A 82 -9.04 -9.65 7.41
N LYS A 83 -7.95 -9.28 8.07
CA LYS A 83 -7.13 -8.15 7.65
C LYS A 83 -5.65 -8.43 7.83
N THR A 84 -4.79 -7.67 7.17
CA THR A 84 -3.38 -7.60 7.59
C THR A 84 -3.27 -6.90 8.95
N ASP A 85 -2.36 -7.36 9.81
CA ASP A 85 -2.11 -6.74 11.11
C ASP A 85 -1.37 -5.40 11.02
N ALA A 86 -0.64 -5.17 9.91
CA ALA A 86 0.01 -3.92 9.56
C ALA A 86 -0.19 -3.54 8.06
N PRO A 87 0.10 -2.29 7.65
CA PRO A 87 0.07 -1.89 6.25
C PRO A 87 1.12 -2.62 5.41
N ILE A 88 0.69 -3.25 4.31
CA ILE A 88 1.56 -3.93 3.35
C ILE A 88 1.68 -3.10 2.06
N SER A 89 2.84 -3.18 1.40
CA SER A 89 3.07 -2.53 0.10
C SER A 89 2.05 -2.98 -0.94
N LYS A 90 1.56 -2.02 -1.74
CA LYS A 90 0.57 -2.22 -2.81
C LYS A 90 0.96 -3.34 -3.77
N LYS A 91 2.26 -3.53 -4.02
CA LYS A 91 2.78 -4.57 -4.91
C LYS A 91 2.45 -5.99 -4.46
N TYR A 92 2.25 -6.21 -3.15
CA TYR A 92 1.93 -7.52 -2.58
C TYR A 92 0.43 -7.81 -2.50
N ILE A 93 -0.44 -6.80 -2.65
CA ILE A 93 -1.89 -6.93 -2.38
C ILE A 93 -2.51 -8.05 -3.23
N PHE A 94 -2.26 -8.07 -4.54
CA PHE A 94 -2.84 -9.09 -5.41
C PHE A 94 -2.36 -10.50 -5.09
N SER A 95 -1.07 -10.67 -4.77
CA SER A 95 -0.51 -11.96 -4.35
C SER A 95 -1.10 -12.40 -3.02
N LEU A 96 -1.29 -11.47 -2.08
CA LEU A 96 -1.88 -11.74 -0.79
C LEU A 96 -3.34 -12.20 -0.92
N LEU A 97 -4.15 -11.49 -1.71
CA LEU A 97 -5.55 -11.88 -1.96
C LEU A 97 -5.65 -13.27 -2.57
N LYS A 98 -4.79 -13.60 -3.54
CA LYS A 98 -4.73 -14.95 -4.12
C LYS A 98 -4.43 -16.02 -3.08
N GLU A 99 -3.54 -15.76 -2.12
CA GLU A 99 -3.23 -16.72 -1.06
C GLU A 99 -4.35 -16.84 -0.03
N ILE A 100 -4.99 -15.72 0.35
CA ILE A 100 -6.16 -15.75 1.25
C ILE A 100 -7.28 -16.59 0.65
N TYR A 101 -7.60 -16.42 -0.64
CA TYR A 101 -8.73 -17.10 -1.28
C TYR A 101 -8.52 -18.59 -1.56
N LYS A 102 -7.29 -19.09 -1.43
CA LYS A 102 -6.99 -20.53 -1.49
C LYS A 102 -7.17 -21.23 -0.14
N LYS A 103 -7.28 -20.47 0.94
CA LYS A 103 -7.31 -21.01 2.30
C LYS A 103 -8.75 -21.13 2.81
N GLU A 104 -8.91 -22.13 3.67
CA GLU A 104 -10.12 -22.37 4.45
C GLU A 104 -9.73 -22.46 5.93
N VAL A 105 -10.58 -21.93 6.80
CA VAL A 105 -10.38 -21.97 8.26
C VAL A 105 -11.55 -22.66 8.96
N ASN A 106 -11.26 -23.38 10.02
CA ASN A 106 -12.28 -24.04 10.83
C ASN A 106 -12.78 -23.10 11.92
N ILE A 107 -14.10 -22.98 12.06
CA ILE A 107 -14.74 -22.31 13.20
C ILE A 107 -14.78 -23.31 14.39
N PRO A 108 -14.56 -22.88 15.64
CA PRO A 108 -14.48 -21.51 16.14
C PRO A 108 -13.11 -20.85 15.96
N VAL A 109 -13.12 -19.53 15.77
CA VAL A 109 -11.90 -18.69 15.72
C VAL A 109 -12.05 -17.45 16.60
N LYS A 110 -10.94 -16.92 17.09
CA LYS A 110 -10.88 -15.72 17.93
C LYS A 110 -10.32 -14.52 17.17
N CYS A 111 -10.71 -13.33 17.61
CA CYS A 111 -10.08 -12.09 17.14
C CYS A 111 -8.56 -12.15 17.37
N GLY A 112 -7.79 -11.80 16.33
CA GLY A 112 -6.33 -11.84 16.37
C GLY A 112 -5.71 -13.17 15.97
N ASP A 113 -6.50 -14.23 15.75
CA ASP A 113 -5.97 -15.50 15.25
C ASP A 113 -5.30 -15.29 13.88
N ILE A 114 -4.07 -15.79 13.75
CA ILE A 114 -3.25 -15.65 12.54
C ILE A 114 -3.62 -16.75 11.55
N VAL A 115 -4.09 -16.37 10.38
CA VAL A 115 -4.43 -17.31 9.28
C VAL A 115 -3.33 -17.42 8.24
N ILE A 116 -2.49 -16.40 8.12
CA ILE A 116 -1.25 -16.40 7.33
C ILE A 116 -0.18 -15.68 8.15
N LYS A 117 0.90 -16.38 8.49
CA LYS A 117 2.03 -15.81 9.23
C LYS A 117 3.11 -15.35 8.25
N ASP A 118 3.68 -14.17 8.50
CA ASP A 118 4.82 -13.60 7.77
C ASP A 118 4.70 -13.75 6.24
N PHE A 119 3.70 -13.07 5.66
CA PHE A 119 3.40 -13.20 4.24
C PHE A 119 4.61 -12.80 3.38
N MET A 120 5.17 -13.75 2.64
CA MET A 120 6.33 -13.57 1.74
C MET A 120 7.56 -12.93 2.42
N GLY A 121 7.78 -13.17 3.73
CA GLY A 121 8.93 -12.62 4.46
C GLY A 121 8.83 -11.11 4.72
N THR A 122 7.61 -10.54 4.67
CA THR A 122 7.38 -9.10 4.92
C THR A 122 7.28 -8.74 6.40
N GLY A 123 7.21 -9.73 7.30
CA GLY A 123 6.91 -9.58 8.71
C GLY A 123 5.43 -9.30 9.02
N ILE A 124 4.56 -9.29 8.00
CA ILE A 124 3.13 -8.94 8.12
C ILE A 124 2.28 -10.20 8.13
N ASN A 125 1.35 -10.28 9.09
CA ASN A 125 0.42 -11.40 9.22
C ASN A 125 -0.96 -11.04 8.68
N VAL A 126 -1.75 -12.06 8.35
CA VAL A 126 -3.20 -11.93 8.16
C VAL A 126 -3.90 -12.49 9.38
N VAL A 127 -4.82 -11.71 9.95
CA VAL A 127 -5.50 -12.00 11.20
C VAL A 127 -7.02 -11.92 11.07
N ILE A 128 -7.72 -12.70 11.90
CA ILE A 128 -9.17 -12.64 12.07
C ILE A 128 -9.57 -11.33 12.79
N THR A 129 -10.60 -10.64 12.30
CA THR A 129 -10.98 -9.31 12.83
C THR A 129 -11.98 -9.34 13.99
N ARG A 130 -12.71 -10.45 14.19
CA ARG A 130 -13.65 -10.64 15.30
C ARG A 130 -13.78 -12.12 15.66
N THR A 131 -14.18 -12.41 16.88
CA THR A 131 -14.41 -13.78 17.33
C THR A 131 -15.66 -14.35 16.69
N PHE A 132 -15.56 -15.59 16.19
CA PHE A 132 -16.65 -16.36 15.62
C PHE A 132 -16.84 -17.63 16.44
N PRO A 133 -17.86 -17.69 17.30
CA PRO A 133 -18.21 -18.91 18.02
C PRO A 133 -18.84 -19.94 17.07
N VAL A 134 -18.81 -21.22 17.49
CA VAL A 134 -19.48 -22.34 16.80
C VAL A 134 -20.98 -22.09 16.69
#